data_AF-A0A1R0KHU6-F1
#
_entry.id   AF-A0A1R0KHU6-F1
#
_cell.length_a   1.000
_cell.length_b   1.000
_cell.length_c   1.000
_cell.angle_alpha   90.00
_cell.angle_beta   90.00
_cell.angle_gamma   90.00
#
_symmetry.space_group_name_H-M   'P 1'
#
loop_
_entity.id
_entity.type
_entity.pdbx_description
1 polymer ?
#
loop_
_entity_poly.entity_id
_entity_poly.type
_entity_poly.pdbx_seq_one_letter_code
_entity_poly.pdbx_strand_id
1 'polypeptide(L)'
;MSSTDWGLRDYYAGDEDPNVRYLVILVEGERLPHAVVRLTGTTEEAFTHNLTWEPSDLLSRLPGEPRWTAREANTGYANGFLVQMVREVGAARHESELSVYKYYAVFKNAADVVDLDKAYMLVRRPEAHREEAYAGHNLWEYTDKLYRLDSGRDWTEEYIAISEAGTRLLRRKIDAGWANLWRHHVVSFADGTPYAVVVVAKNPESRAQPREFTGEGLFRQTELLGKLSASSFQETDFGTALRIMAELVRRRRVDREAPGGYAVFHHPTDVLDPDSAYAIVREPGPEHEVVLPLSSMESARLASRLHVRDAKRHAAAVGEHHYFAVFENIGATTDVNNAYMVIRRTADEPERWEMFLRSGEWLPSGGPRDKHTLAIGEADLDRITGRLAAVEPRYLEFRCRERGPVALVRLTATTEESARDLGWEPSDQLARLPNELTWYVGEVDEIGMVARRFWSARLTRGVAHRNDEIQYFAIFPTQSAAFDLAKAQLVLRRRGDVEEKFVRSVGWIPAERTLTGFDNSRYLAISHEEMERLTG
;
A
#
# COMPACT_ATOMS: atom_id res chain seq x y z
N MET A 1 -40.02 18.73 2.92
CA MET A 1 -38.85 18.03 3.51
C MET A 1 -38.21 17.22 2.40
N SER A 2 -37.26 17.83 1.69
CA SER A 2 -36.47 17.18 0.64
C SER A 2 -35.50 16.21 1.30
N SER A 3 -35.42 14.99 0.80
CA SER A 3 -34.44 13.99 1.24
C SER A 3 -33.02 14.55 1.12
N THR A 4 -32.40 14.91 2.25
CA THR A 4 -30.98 15.29 2.40
C THR A 4 -30.11 14.04 2.53
N ASP A 5 -30.35 13.05 1.69
CA ASP A 5 -29.44 11.92 1.58
C ASP A 5 -28.36 12.29 0.56
N TRP A 6 -27.15 12.50 1.07
CA TRP A 6 -25.96 12.76 0.25
C TRP A 6 -25.28 11.49 -0.23
N GLY A 7 -25.78 10.29 0.14
CA GLY A 7 -25.11 9.02 -0.12
C GLY A 7 -23.80 8.85 0.67
N LEU A 8 -23.44 9.83 1.50
CA LEU A 8 -22.35 9.79 2.45
C LEU A 8 -22.90 9.40 3.81
N ARG A 9 -22.17 8.54 4.53
CA ARG A 9 -22.52 8.20 5.91
C ARG A 9 -22.15 9.37 6.84
N ASP A 10 -23.02 9.72 7.78
CA ASP A 10 -22.83 10.80 8.78
C ASP A 10 -21.79 10.43 9.87
N TYR A 11 -20.72 9.71 9.50
CA TYR A 11 -19.66 9.28 10.42
C TYR A 11 -18.71 10.41 10.82
N TYR A 12 -18.86 11.60 10.23
CA TYR A 12 -17.94 12.73 10.39
C TYR A 12 -18.50 13.88 11.24
N ALA A 13 -19.56 13.62 12.00
CA ALA A 13 -20.14 14.58 12.93
C ALA A 13 -19.08 15.03 13.95
N GLY A 14 -18.73 16.32 13.89
CA GLY A 14 -17.94 17.01 14.90
C GLY A 14 -18.83 17.99 15.68
N ASP A 15 -18.26 18.66 16.68
CA ASP A 15 -18.95 19.74 17.39
C ASP A 15 -19.41 20.81 16.39
N GLU A 16 -20.72 21.04 16.30
CA GLU A 16 -21.28 22.08 15.46
C GLU A 16 -21.03 23.44 16.11
N ASP A 17 -20.27 24.31 15.43
CA ASP A 17 -20.25 25.73 15.77
C ASP A 17 -21.54 26.36 15.21
N PRO A 18 -22.48 26.81 16.07
CA PRO A 18 -23.75 27.37 15.60
C PRO A 18 -23.57 28.65 14.77
N ASN A 19 -22.38 29.26 14.77
CA ASN A 19 -22.07 30.46 13.99
C ASN A 19 -21.47 30.14 12.61
N VAL A 20 -21.25 28.86 12.30
CA VAL A 20 -20.68 28.43 11.02
C VAL A 20 -21.73 27.68 10.21
N ARG A 21 -21.94 28.12 8.96
CA ARG A 21 -22.79 27.42 7.99
C ARG A 21 -21.95 26.88 6.86
N TYR A 22 -22.19 25.64 6.47
CA TYR A 22 -21.48 25.00 5.36
C TYR A 22 -22.37 24.89 4.12
N LEU A 23 -21.80 25.20 2.96
CA LEU A 23 -22.42 24.96 1.67
C LEU A 23 -21.45 24.16 0.81
N VAL A 24 -21.96 23.19 0.07
CA VAL A 24 -21.17 22.40 -0.89
C VAL A 24 -21.54 22.88 -2.28
N ILE A 25 -20.54 23.33 -3.04
CA ILE A 25 -20.69 23.71 -4.44
C ILE A 25 -20.38 22.51 -5.31
N LEU A 26 -21.36 22.11 -6.11
CA LEU A 26 -21.27 21.00 -7.06
C LEU A 26 -21.33 21.55 -8.49
N VAL A 27 -20.58 20.94 -9.39
CA VAL A 27 -20.61 21.24 -10.82
C VAL A 27 -21.20 20.03 -11.56
N GLU A 28 -22.16 20.28 -12.44
CA GLU A 28 -22.78 19.22 -13.23
C GLU A 28 -21.72 18.41 -14.01
N GLY A 29 -21.69 17.09 -13.78
CA GLY A 29 -20.78 16.15 -14.42
C GLY A 29 -19.46 15.90 -13.67
N GLU A 30 -19.18 16.64 -12.60
CA GLU A 30 -17.98 16.40 -11.78
C GLU A 30 -18.23 15.36 -10.68
N ARG A 31 -17.24 14.50 -10.43
CA ARG A 31 -17.30 13.46 -9.38
C ARG A 31 -17.12 14.04 -7.97
N LEU A 32 -16.28 15.06 -7.85
CA LEU A 32 -15.97 15.72 -6.58
C LEU A 32 -16.71 17.05 -6.50
N PRO A 33 -17.02 17.55 -5.29
CA PRO A 33 -17.46 18.92 -5.15
C PRO A 33 -16.38 19.87 -5.67
N HIS A 34 -16.82 20.98 -6.25
CA HIS A 34 -15.95 22.06 -6.69
C HIS A 34 -15.35 22.79 -5.48
N ALA A 35 -16.18 23.03 -4.46
CA ALA A 35 -15.76 23.62 -3.21
C ALA A 35 -16.65 23.22 -2.04
N VAL A 36 -16.08 23.23 -0.83
CA VAL A 36 -16.83 23.33 0.42
C VAL A 36 -16.65 24.75 0.93
N VAL A 37 -17.74 25.49 1.04
CA VAL A 37 -17.78 26.87 1.53
C VAL A 37 -18.18 26.87 2.99
N ARG A 38 -17.46 27.62 3.82
CA ARG A 38 -17.88 27.94 5.19
C ARG A 38 -18.19 29.43 5.29
N LEU A 39 -19.31 29.74 5.94
CA LEU A 39 -19.74 31.10 6.24
C LEU A 39 -19.66 31.34 7.74
N THR A 40 -18.88 32.35 8.14
CA THR A 40 -18.79 32.81 9.53
C THR A 40 -19.24 34.26 9.59
N GLY A 41 -20.51 34.48 9.97
CA GLY A 41 -21.15 35.78 9.83
C GLY A 41 -21.27 36.20 8.36
N THR A 42 -20.56 37.26 7.97
CA THR A 42 -20.49 37.75 6.57
C THR A 42 -19.24 37.30 5.83
N THR A 43 -18.32 36.60 6.49
CA THR A 43 -17.07 36.14 5.88
C THR A 43 -17.31 34.83 5.16
N GLU A 44 -16.92 34.77 3.89
CA GLU A 44 -16.93 33.57 3.07
C GLU A 44 -15.50 33.06 2.87
N GLU A 45 -15.29 31.79 3.21
CA GLU A 45 -14.07 31.05 2.87
C GLU A 45 -14.46 29.77 2.13
N ALA A 46 -13.65 29.37 1.17
CA ALA A 46 -13.84 28.14 0.42
C ALA A 46 -12.64 27.23 0.52
N PHE A 47 -12.92 25.94 0.65
CA PHE A 47 -11.97 24.86 0.47
C PHE A 47 -12.18 24.28 -0.92
N THR A 48 -11.23 24.53 -1.82
CA THR A 48 -11.31 24.13 -3.23
C THR A 48 -10.35 22.96 -3.51
N HIS A 49 -10.18 22.59 -4.79
CA HIS A 49 -9.16 21.61 -5.19
C HIS A 49 -7.73 22.09 -4.88
N ASN A 50 -7.50 23.33 -4.44
CA ASN A 50 -6.20 23.76 -3.91
C ASN A 50 -5.90 23.20 -2.51
N LEU A 51 -6.86 22.53 -1.87
CA LEU A 51 -6.73 21.86 -0.58
C LEU A 51 -6.33 22.79 0.58
N THR A 52 -6.76 24.04 0.50
CA THR A 52 -6.55 25.08 1.52
C THR A 52 -7.83 25.89 1.67
N TRP A 53 -8.07 26.41 2.88
CA TRP A 53 -9.13 27.39 3.13
C TRP A 53 -8.64 28.76 2.70
N GLU A 54 -9.35 29.40 1.79
CA GLU A 54 -9.02 30.73 1.29
C GLU A 54 -10.29 31.61 1.27
N PRO A 55 -10.15 32.94 1.44
CA PRO A 55 -11.26 33.87 1.19
C PRO A 55 -11.86 33.66 -0.20
N SER A 56 -13.18 33.71 -0.31
CA SER A 56 -13.91 33.33 -1.52
C SER A 56 -15.07 34.28 -1.83
N ASP A 57 -15.48 34.31 -3.10
CA ASP A 57 -16.67 34.98 -3.62
C ASP A 57 -17.61 34.04 -4.42
N LEU A 58 -17.41 32.72 -4.30
CA LEU A 58 -18.10 31.69 -5.08
C LEU A 58 -19.63 31.77 -4.96
N LEU A 59 -20.18 32.09 -3.78
CA LEU A 59 -21.63 32.21 -3.63
C LEU A 59 -22.20 33.42 -4.40
N SER A 60 -21.43 34.51 -4.49
CA SER A 60 -21.82 35.69 -5.27
C SER A 60 -21.76 35.46 -6.78
N ARG A 61 -20.88 34.55 -7.22
CA ARG A 61 -20.72 34.15 -8.63
C ARG A 61 -21.75 33.13 -9.09
N LEU A 62 -22.32 32.36 -8.16
CA LEU A 62 -23.26 31.27 -8.45
C LEU A 62 -24.42 31.63 -9.41
N PRO A 63 -25.05 32.83 -9.34
CA PRO A 63 -26.09 33.21 -10.32
C PRO A 63 -25.59 33.34 -11.77
N GLY A 64 -24.29 33.57 -11.97
CA GLY A 64 -23.64 33.67 -13.28
C GLY A 64 -23.09 32.35 -13.81
N GLU A 65 -23.09 31.28 -13.01
CA GLU A 65 -22.49 29.98 -13.31
C GLU A 65 -23.59 28.90 -13.40
N PRO A 66 -24.24 28.70 -14.55
CA PRO A 66 -25.48 27.90 -14.67
C PRO A 66 -25.29 26.41 -14.38
N ARG A 67 -24.06 25.91 -14.40
CA ARG A 67 -23.72 24.50 -14.08
C ARG A 67 -23.43 24.28 -12.60
N TRP A 68 -23.38 25.35 -11.80
CA TRP A 68 -23.04 25.29 -10.39
C TRP A 68 -24.31 25.20 -9.56
N THR A 69 -24.28 24.35 -8.54
CA THR A 69 -25.34 24.29 -7.52
C THR A 69 -24.70 24.36 -6.15
N ALA A 70 -25.27 25.18 -5.26
CA ALA A 70 -24.90 25.22 -3.85
C ALA A 70 -25.99 24.56 -3.02
N ARG A 71 -25.58 23.66 -2.13
CA ARG A 71 -26.49 22.99 -1.20
C ARG A 71 -25.94 23.12 0.20
N GLU A 72 -26.82 23.47 1.14
CA GLU A 72 -26.47 23.52 2.56
C GLU A 72 -26.13 22.10 3.05
N ALA A 73 -25.08 22.00 3.84
CA ALA A 73 -24.61 20.77 4.46
C ALA A 73 -24.44 21.00 5.96
N ASN A 74 -24.76 20.00 6.77
CA ASN A 74 -24.35 20.01 8.17
C ASN A 74 -22.83 19.79 8.26
N THR A 75 -22.27 19.95 9.46
CA THR A 75 -20.82 19.80 9.70
C THR A 75 -20.32 18.42 9.30
N GLY A 76 -21.09 17.35 9.56
CA GLY A 76 -20.74 15.99 9.20
C GLY A 76 -20.57 15.79 7.69
N TYR A 77 -21.54 16.22 6.89
CA TYR A 77 -21.47 16.15 5.43
C TYR A 77 -20.36 17.03 4.86
N ALA A 78 -20.19 18.26 5.36
CA ALA A 78 -19.11 19.13 4.95
C ALA A 78 -17.73 18.49 5.19
N ASN A 79 -17.51 17.91 6.38
CA ASN A 79 -16.30 17.17 6.72
C ASN A 79 -16.09 15.96 5.79
N GLY A 80 -17.15 15.20 5.50
CA GLY A 80 -17.06 14.08 4.56
C GLY A 80 -16.59 14.50 3.17
N PHE A 81 -17.10 15.62 2.65
CA PHE A 81 -16.64 16.19 1.38
C PHE A 81 -15.21 16.69 1.44
N LEU A 82 -14.80 17.38 2.51
CA LEU A 82 -13.42 17.82 2.71
C LEU A 82 -12.46 16.62 2.70
N VAL A 83 -12.77 15.56 3.45
CA VAL A 83 -11.99 14.32 3.50
C VAL A 83 -11.88 13.71 2.11
N GLN A 84 -12.99 13.60 1.38
CA GLN A 84 -13.00 13.06 0.03
C GLN A 84 -12.16 13.89 -0.94
N MET A 85 -12.27 15.23 -0.90
CA MET A 85 -11.46 16.13 -1.72
C MET A 85 -9.97 15.97 -1.43
N VAL A 86 -9.56 16.01 -0.16
CA VAL A 86 -8.15 15.87 0.23
C VAL A 86 -7.61 14.51 -0.19
N ARG A 87 -8.38 13.45 -0.02
CA ARG A 87 -7.97 12.10 -0.43
C ARG A 87 -7.78 11.98 -1.92
N GLU A 88 -8.77 12.37 -2.71
CA GLU A 88 -8.79 12.12 -4.14
C GLU A 88 -7.84 13.08 -4.87
N VAL A 89 -7.91 14.38 -4.57
CA VAL A 89 -7.01 15.38 -5.15
C VAL A 89 -5.58 15.21 -4.63
N GLY A 90 -5.42 14.92 -3.33
CA GLY A 90 -4.10 14.66 -2.74
C GLY A 90 -3.46 13.40 -3.30
N ALA A 91 -4.22 12.31 -3.49
CA ALA A 91 -3.72 11.12 -4.15
C ALA A 91 -3.32 11.40 -5.60
N ALA A 92 -4.16 12.09 -6.38
CA ALA A 92 -3.84 12.45 -7.76
C ALA A 92 -2.55 13.30 -7.86
N ARG A 93 -2.31 14.20 -6.89
CA ARG A 93 -1.13 15.07 -6.85
C ARG A 93 0.13 14.40 -6.30
N HIS A 94 0.00 13.49 -5.34
CA HIS A 94 1.13 13.04 -4.52
C HIS A 94 1.42 11.55 -4.62
N GLU A 95 0.47 10.71 -5.06
CA GLU A 95 0.73 9.31 -5.44
C GLU A 95 1.28 9.21 -6.87
N SER A 96 2.29 10.04 -7.20
CA SER A 96 2.96 9.91 -8.48
C SER A 96 3.81 8.65 -8.49
N GLU A 97 3.70 7.85 -9.55
CA GLU A 97 4.63 6.73 -9.80
C GLU A 97 6.07 7.22 -9.98
N LEU A 98 6.27 8.50 -10.26
CA LEU A 98 7.59 9.14 -10.35
C LEU A 98 8.16 9.57 -9.00
N SER A 99 7.34 9.57 -7.93
CA SER A 99 7.85 9.82 -6.59
C SER A 99 8.74 8.67 -6.13
N VAL A 100 9.86 9.01 -5.49
CA VAL A 100 10.81 8.05 -4.91
C VAL A 100 10.10 7.13 -3.92
N TYR A 101 9.25 7.71 -3.09
CA TYR A 101 8.35 7.03 -2.17
C TYR A 101 6.96 7.66 -2.23
N LYS A 102 5.94 6.86 -1.96
CA LYS A 102 4.60 7.37 -1.63
C LYS A 102 4.55 7.61 -0.12
N TYR A 103 4.23 8.84 0.28
CA TYR A 103 4.15 9.24 1.68
C TYR A 103 2.71 9.53 2.08
N TYR A 104 2.39 9.17 3.32
CA TYR A 104 1.04 9.27 3.86
C TYR A 104 1.07 9.86 5.26
N ALA A 105 0.16 10.80 5.52
CA ALA A 105 -0.12 11.29 6.86
C ALA A 105 -1.34 10.54 7.42
N VAL A 106 -1.28 10.11 8.68
CA VAL A 106 -2.37 9.41 9.37
C VAL A 106 -2.89 10.26 10.53
N PHE A 107 -4.21 10.31 10.65
CA PHE A 107 -4.97 11.17 11.55
C PHE A 107 -5.86 10.32 12.45
N LYS A 108 -6.00 10.73 13.71
CA LYS A 108 -6.87 10.03 14.66
C LYS A 108 -8.36 10.25 14.36
N ASN A 109 -8.68 11.40 13.78
CA ASN A 109 -10.02 11.78 13.40
C ASN A 109 -10.00 12.24 11.95
N ALA A 110 -11.02 11.87 11.19
CA ALA A 110 -11.14 12.28 9.79
C ALA A 110 -11.28 13.80 9.60
N ALA A 111 -11.91 14.52 10.54
CA ALA A 111 -12.01 15.98 10.48
C ALA A 111 -10.63 16.70 10.52
N ASP A 112 -9.58 16.01 10.99
CA ASP A 112 -8.24 16.57 11.11
C ASP A 112 -7.44 16.53 9.80
N VAL A 113 -7.92 15.86 8.74
CA VAL A 113 -7.15 15.67 7.49
C VAL A 113 -6.85 16.96 6.73
N VAL A 114 -7.60 18.03 6.99
CA VAL A 114 -7.39 19.35 6.38
C VAL A 114 -6.25 20.14 7.04
N ASP A 115 -5.73 19.65 8.17
CA ASP A 115 -4.64 20.27 8.92
C ASP A 115 -3.53 19.26 9.17
N LEU A 116 -2.49 19.31 8.34
CA LEU A 116 -1.35 18.40 8.42
C LEU A 116 -0.66 18.43 9.80
N ASP A 117 -0.73 19.55 10.52
CA ASP A 117 -0.16 19.66 11.87
C ASP A 117 -0.93 18.85 12.91
N LYS A 118 -2.08 18.25 12.56
CA LYS A 118 -2.79 17.29 13.41
C LYS A 118 -2.46 15.83 13.11
N ALA A 119 -1.75 15.54 12.01
CA ALA A 119 -1.31 14.19 11.73
C ALA A 119 -0.44 13.65 12.87
N TYR A 120 -0.71 12.43 13.32
CA TYR A 120 0.01 11.83 14.45
C TYR A 120 1.03 10.79 14.01
N MET A 121 0.96 10.34 12.75
CA MET A 121 1.87 9.35 12.18
C MET A 121 2.18 9.69 10.73
N LEU A 122 3.42 9.42 10.34
CA LEU A 122 3.91 9.51 8.97
C LEU A 122 4.23 8.09 8.51
N VAL A 123 3.67 7.68 7.38
CA VAL A 123 3.91 6.37 6.75
C VAL A 123 4.54 6.58 5.38
N ARG A 124 5.45 5.69 4.97
CA ARG A 124 5.92 5.58 3.59
C ARG A 124 5.70 4.16 3.06
N ARG A 125 5.54 4.03 1.74
CA ARG A 125 5.52 2.74 1.03
C ARG A 125 6.79 2.60 0.17
N PRO A 126 7.85 1.93 0.64
CA PRO A 126 9.04 1.65 -0.18
C PRO A 126 8.80 0.58 -1.24
N GLU A 127 7.81 -0.28 -1.04
CA GLU A 127 7.41 -1.38 -1.94
C GLU A 127 5.89 -1.51 -1.89
N ALA A 128 5.28 -2.14 -2.90
CA ALA A 128 3.82 -2.28 -3.05
C ALA A 128 3.11 -2.81 -1.79
N HIS A 129 3.71 -3.76 -1.08
CA HIS A 129 3.10 -4.43 0.08
C HIS A 129 3.85 -4.17 1.39
N ARG A 130 4.76 -3.18 1.40
CA ARG A 130 5.53 -2.83 2.59
C ARG A 130 5.18 -1.41 2.99
N GLU A 131 4.78 -1.25 4.23
CA GLU A 131 4.49 0.05 4.82
C GLU A 131 5.43 0.24 5.99
N GLU A 132 5.93 1.46 6.14
CA GLU A 132 6.84 1.81 7.23
C GLU A 132 6.37 3.10 7.89
N ALA A 133 6.24 3.07 9.22
CA ALA A 133 5.94 4.25 10.01
C ALA A 133 7.25 4.92 10.44
N TYR A 134 7.30 6.25 10.35
CA TYR A 134 8.43 7.02 10.86
C TYR A 134 8.39 6.99 12.39
N ALA A 135 9.37 6.31 12.98
CA ALA A 135 9.45 6.13 14.43
C ALA A 135 10.13 7.30 15.14
N GLY A 136 10.64 8.29 14.40
CA GLY A 136 11.55 9.31 14.89
C GLY A 136 13.02 8.88 14.76
N HIS A 137 13.95 9.79 15.04
CA HIS A 137 15.40 9.52 15.02
C HIS A 137 15.92 9.00 13.67
N ASN A 138 15.34 9.42 12.54
CA ASN A 138 15.62 8.86 11.22
C ASN A 138 15.32 7.35 11.07
N LEU A 139 14.54 6.75 11.98
CA LEU A 139 14.16 5.34 11.92
C LEU A 139 12.79 5.15 11.26
N TRP A 140 12.68 4.04 10.53
CA TRP A 140 11.45 3.57 9.91
C TRP A 140 11.17 2.15 10.39
N GLU A 141 9.98 1.93 10.94
CA GLU A 141 9.56 0.64 11.48
C GLU A 141 8.44 0.05 10.62
N TYR A 142 8.43 -1.26 10.43
CA TYR A 142 7.34 -1.95 9.72
C TYR A 142 5.99 -1.60 10.35
N THR A 143 5.00 -1.33 9.52
CA THR A 143 3.62 -1.13 9.94
C THR A 143 2.67 -1.80 8.95
N ASP A 144 1.45 -2.09 9.38
CA ASP A 144 0.32 -2.50 8.54
C ASP A 144 -0.81 -1.46 8.61
N LYS A 145 -0.47 -0.21 8.98
CA LYS A 145 -1.45 0.80 9.33
C LYS A 145 -2.38 1.16 8.18
N LEU A 146 -1.84 1.37 6.96
CA LEU A 146 -2.69 1.74 5.82
C LEU A 146 -3.52 0.52 5.40
N TYR A 147 -2.97 -0.69 5.42
CA TYR A 147 -3.75 -1.91 5.22
C TYR A 147 -4.92 -2.04 6.22
N ARG A 148 -4.71 -1.73 7.50
CA ARG A 148 -5.78 -1.72 8.52
C ARG A 148 -6.85 -0.66 8.25
N LEU A 149 -6.45 0.52 7.77
CA LEU A 149 -7.36 1.58 7.36
C LEU A 149 -8.17 1.16 6.13
N ASP A 150 -7.50 0.65 5.10
CA ASP A 150 -8.11 0.17 3.84
C ASP A 150 -9.06 -1.02 4.05
N SER A 151 -8.76 -1.89 5.02
CA SER A 151 -9.62 -3.02 5.40
C SER A 151 -10.73 -2.66 6.40
N GLY A 152 -10.82 -1.40 6.83
CA GLY A 152 -11.83 -0.92 7.79
C GLY A 152 -11.63 -1.38 9.23
N ARG A 153 -10.47 -1.96 9.58
CA ARG A 153 -10.14 -2.34 10.97
C ARG A 153 -9.96 -1.13 11.87
N ASP A 154 -9.47 -0.02 11.30
CA ASP A 154 -9.22 1.24 12.00
C ASP A 154 -10.14 2.36 11.47
N TRP A 155 -11.43 2.05 11.27
CA TRP A 155 -12.41 2.92 10.58
C TRP A 155 -12.63 4.31 11.19
N THR A 156 -12.19 4.57 12.42
CA THR A 156 -12.28 5.89 13.06
C THR A 156 -11.17 6.85 12.64
N GLU A 157 -10.10 6.29 12.10
CA GLU A 157 -8.91 7.01 11.70
C GLU A 157 -8.89 7.20 10.19
N GLU A 158 -8.02 8.10 9.73
CA GLU A 158 -8.05 8.53 8.34
C GLU A 158 -6.61 8.79 7.85
N TYR A 159 -6.37 8.62 6.55
CA TYR A 159 -5.05 8.90 5.96
C TYR A 159 -5.18 9.57 4.59
N ILE A 160 -4.15 10.36 4.25
CA ILE A 160 -4.04 11.10 2.99
C ILE A 160 -2.62 10.98 2.43
N ALA A 161 -2.47 11.00 1.11
CA ALA A 161 -1.17 11.13 0.46
C ALA A 161 -0.63 12.57 0.62
N ILE A 162 0.68 12.71 0.85
CA ILE A 162 1.33 14.02 1.09
C ILE A 162 2.55 14.23 0.20
N SER A 163 2.89 15.50 -0.02
CA SER A 163 4.10 15.90 -0.75
C SER A 163 5.38 15.66 0.06
N GLU A 164 6.55 15.69 -0.60
CA GLU A 164 7.85 15.64 0.09
C GLU A 164 8.03 16.80 1.09
N ALA A 165 7.45 17.98 0.82
CA ALA A 165 7.45 19.09 1.75
C ALA A 165 6.64 18.76 3.01
N GLY A 166 5.47 18.15 2.86
CA GLY A 166 4.65 17.63 3.96
C GLY A 166 5.37 16.54 4.76
N THR A 167 6.07 15.62 4.09
CA THR A 167 6.92 14.60 4.72
C THR A 167 8.00 15.23 5.60
N ARG A 168 8.70 16.25 5.09
CA ARG A 168 9.74 16.97 5.87
C ARG A 168 9.15 17.70 7.07
N LEU A 169 7.96 18.28 6.94
CA LEU A 169 7.25 18.91 8.06
C LEU A 169 6.94 17.88 9.15
N LEU A 170 6.32 16.75 8.79
CA LEU A 170 5.95 15.71 9.75
C LEU A 170 7.15 15.03 10.41
N ARG A 171 8.24 14.78 9.66
CA ARG A 171 9.49 14.27 10.26
C ARG A 171 9.99 15.19 11.36
N ARG A 172 10.12 16.49 11.08
CA ARG A 172 10.54 17.49 12.07
C ARG A 172 9.60 17.54 13.28
N LYS A 173 8.29 17.48 13.05
CA LYS A 173 7.29 17.47 14.13
C LYS A 173 7.44 16.24 15.03
N ILE A 174 7.57 15.05 14.45
CA ILE A 174 7.73 13.79 15.19
C ILE A 174 9.05 13.81 15.98
N ASP A 175 10.15 14.25 15.37
CA ASP A 175 11.45 14.36 16.03
C ASP A 175 11.44 15.41 17.16
N ALA A 176 10.77 16.55 16.97
CA ALA A 176 10.56 17.54 18.02
C ALA A 176 9.72 16.97 19.17
N GLY A 177 8.70 16.15 18.86
CA GLY A 177 7.93 15.41 19.85
C GLY A 177 8.83 14.48 20.68
N TRP A 178 9.74 13.76 20.05
CA TRP A 178 10.73 12.93 20.73
C TRP A 178 11.64 13.75 21.64
N ALA A 179 12.20 14.83 21.13
CA ALA A 179 13.06 15.72 21.91
C ALA A 179 12.31 16.33 23.11
N ASN A 180 11.02 16.62 22.98
CA ASN A 180 10.22 17.25 24.04
C ASN A 180 9.68 16.27 25.08
N LEU A 181 9.36 15.04 24.69
CA LEU A 181 8.70 14.06 25.56
C LEU A 181 9.67 13.08 26.22
N TRP A 182 10.90 12.95 25.71
CA TRP A 182 11.85 11.93 26.16
C TRP A 182 13.19 12.54 26.57
N ARG A 183 13.82 11.93 27.57
CA ARG A 183 15.23 12.09 27.91
C ARG A 183 16.02 11.00 27.22
N HIS A 184 17.20 11.35 26.72
CA HIS A 184 18.08 10.43 26.01
C HIS A 184 19.32 10.22 26.85
N HIS A 185 19.59 8.97 27.21
CA HIS A 185 20.75 8.56 27.98
C HIS A 185 21.66 7.71 27.11
N VAL A 186 22.92 8.09 27.03
CA VAL A 186 23.96 7.26 26.40
C VAL A 186 24.54 6.38 27.48
N VAL A 187 24.39 5.08 27.32
CA VAL A 187 25.06 4.08 28.16
C VAL A 187 26.38 3.71 27.48
N SER A 188 27.46 3.77 28.24
CA SER A 188 28.80 3.44 27.74
C SER A 188 29.44 2.34 28.57
N PHE A 189 30.34 1.60 27.95
CA PHE A 189 31.26 0.72 28.68
C PHE A 189 32.25 1.53 29.52
N ALA A 190 33.03 0.85 30.36
CA ALA A 190 33.99 1.49 31.26
C ALA A 190 35.11 2.27 30.53
N ASP A 191 35.37 1.93 29.27
CA ASP A 191 36.32 2.60 28.38
C ASP A 191 35.74 3.84 27.68
N GLY A 192 34.47 4.19 27.94
CA GLY A 192 33.76 5.31 27.31
C GLY A 192 33.15 4.97 25.94
N THR A 193 33.29 3.74 25.46
CA THR A 193 32.68 3.27 24.20
C THR A 193 31.16 3.22 24.37
N PRO A 194 30.38 3.93 23.54
CA PRO A 194 28.92 3.84 23.59
C PRO A 194 28.44 2.41 23.35
N TYR A 195 27.52 1.95 24.18
CA TYR A 195 26.88 0.63 24.11
C TYR A 195 25.42 0.74 23.65
N ALA A 196 24.68 1.69 24.23
CA ALA A 196 23.26 1.86 23.94
C ALA A 196 22.82 3.30 24.09
N VAL A 197 21.74 3.66 23.40
CA VAL A 197 20.96 4.87 23.69
C VAL A 197 19.65 4.44 24.33
N VAL A 198 19.38 4.90 25.54
CA VAL A 198 18.14 4.63 26.28
C VAL A 198 17.27 5.88 26.31
N VAL A 199 16.01 5.74 25.94
CA VAL A 199 15.00 6.80 26.03
C VAL A 199 14.07 6.54 27.21
N VAL A 200 13.83 7.58 28.02
CA VAL A 200 12.92 7.56 29.17
C VAL A 200 11.97 8.73 29.07
N ALA A 201 10.69 8.53 29.39
CA ALA A 201 9.72 9.61 29.37
C ALA A 201 10.11 10.73 30.35
N LYS A 202 10.01 11.99 29.91
CA LYS A 202 10.27 13.17 30.75
C LYS A 202 9.22 13.36 31.83
N ASN A 203 7.96 13.03 31.52
CA ASN A 203 6.88 13.05 32.49
C ASN A 203 6.98 11.81 33.41
N PRO A 204 7.22 11.98 34.72
CA PRO A 204 7.32 10.85 35.66
C PRO A 204 6.01 10.09 35.83
N GLU A 205 4.86 10.69 35.48
CA GLU A 205 3.55 10.03 35.51
C GLU A 205 3.28 9.20 34.25
N SER A 206 4.13 9.32 33.24
CA SER A 206 4.01 8.54 32.01
C SER A 206 4.16 7.04 32.32
N ARG A 207 3.22 6.23 31.82
CA ARG A 207 3.31 4.77 31.86
C ARG A 207 4.24 4.19 30.79
N ALA A 208 4.84 5.05 29.96
CA ALA A 208 5.73 4.61 28.90
C ALA A 208 7.02 4.04 29.49
N GLN A 209 7.30 2.77 29.20
CA GLN A 209 8.49 2.08 29.70
C GLN A 209 9.75 2.57 28.99
N PRO A 210 10.91 2.57 29.68
CA PRO A 210 12.19 2.85 29.04
C PRO A 210 12.46 1.94 27.84
N ARG A 211 13.05 2.50 26.79
CA ARG A 211 13.45 1.74 25.58
C ARG A 211 14.92 1.95 25.28
N GLU A 212 15.63 0.91 24.85
CA GLU A 212 17.02 0.97 24.41
C GLU A 212 17.17 0.75 22.91
N PHE A 213 18.22 1.34 22.35
CA PHE A 213 18.71 1.13 21.01
C PHE A 213 20.18 0.67 21.06
N THR A 214 20.48 -0.51 20.53
CA THR A 214 21.80 -1.17 20.58
C THR A 214 22.42 -1.41 19.19
N GLY A 215 22.02 -0.59 18.20
CA GLY A 215 22.50 -0.72 16.81
C GLY A 215 21.76 -1.76 15.96
N GLU A 216 20.69 -2.41 16.47
CA GLU A 216 19.87 -3.36 15.70
C GLU A 216 18.88 -2.71 14.73
N GLY A 217 18.77 -1.37 14.77
CA GLY A 217 17.83 -0.63 13.92
C GLY A 217 16.41 -0.51 14.50
N LEU A 218 16.20 -0.84 15.78
CA LEU A 218 14.90 -0.70 16.45
C LEU A 218 15.05 -0.51 17.96
N PHE A 219 14.08 0.16 18.58
CA PHE A 219 14.02 0.35 20.03
C PHE A 219 13.31 -0.81 20.72
N ARG A 220 13.94 -1.41 21.75
CA ARG A 220 13.36 -2.48 22.59
C ARG A 220 13.09 -1.99 24.01
N GLN A 221 12.09 -2.55 24.68
CA GLN A 221 11.89 -2.29 26.11
C GLN A 221 13.13 -2.69 26.91
N THR A 222 13.49 -1.90 27.92
CA THR A 222 14.67 -2.17 28.75
C THR A 222 14.47 -1.78 30.22
N GLU A 223 15.35 -2.32 31.07
CA GLU A 223 15.55 -1.92 32.48
C GLU A 223 16.99 -1.44 32.72
N LEU A 224 17.78 -1.22 31.66
CA LEU A 224 19.23 -1.03 31.72
C LEU A 224 19.64 0.07 32.71
N LEU A 225 18.95 1.22 32.69
CA LEU A 225 19.26 2.34 33.60
C LEU A 225 19.04 2.01 35.09
N GLY A 226 18.09 1.12 35.41
CA GLY A 226 17.86 0.70 36.80
C GLY A 226 18.91 -0.29 37.32
N LYS A 227 19.70 -0.88 36.43
CA LYS A 227 20.73 -1.89 36.75
C LYS A 227 22.15 -1.33 36.76
N LEU A 228 22.33 -0.10 36.29
CA LEU A 228 23.64 0.54 36.14
C LEU A 228 23.87 1.61 37.20
N SER A 229 25.14 1.82 37.57
CA SER A 229 25.54 2.98 38.36
C SER A 229 25.35 4.28 37.58
N ALA A 230 25.07 5.38 38.27
CA ALA A 230 24.89 6.71 37.67
C ALA A 230 26.10 7.19 36.85
N SER A 231 27.31 6.66 37.10
CA SER A 231 28.51 6.95 36.32
C SER A 231 28.59 6.22 34.97
N SER A 232 27.71 5.23 34.72
CA SER A 232 27.74 4.41 33.51
C SER A 232 26.88 4.96 32.37
N PHE A 233 26.17 6.06 32.60
CA PHE A 233 25.35 6.70 31.58
C PHE A 233 25.33 8.21 31.73
N GLN A 234 25.12 8.90 30.61
CA GLN A 234 25.05 10.37 30.56
C GLN A 234 23.79 10.78 29.80
N GLU A 235 23.02 11.71 30.36
CA GLU A 235 21.93 12.38 29.62
C GLU A 235 22.52 13.29 28.53
N THR A 236 21.94 13.22 27.33
CA THR A 236 22.43 13.95 26.15
C THR A 236 21.27 14.57 25.36
N ASP A 237 21.59 15.48 24.44
CA ASP A 237 20.61 16.05 23.53
C ASP A 237 20.22 15.07 22.41
N PHE A 238 19.08 15.35 21.78
CA PHE A 238 18.53 14.51 20.72
C PHE A 238 19.50 14.31 19.54
N GLY A 239 20.20 15.36 19.10
CA GLY A 239 21.13 15.29 17.97
C GLY A 239 22.38 14.46 18.29
N THR A 240 22.88 14.56 19.51
CA THR A 240 23.98 13.69 19.98
C THR A 240 23.53 12.24 20.11
N ALA A 241 22.33 11.98 20.64
CA ALA A 241 21.76 10.64 20.67
C ALA A 241 21.66 10.01 19.26
N LEU A 242 21.16 10.75 18.28
CA LEU A 242 21.10 10.34 16.86
C LEU A 242 22.46 9.92 16.29
N ARG A 243 23.51 10.74 16.51
CA ARG A 243 24.86 10.43 16.03
C ARG A 243 25.41 9.15 16.68
N ILE A 244 25.15 8.96 17.96
CA ILE A 244 25.58 7.75 18.68
C ILE A 244 24.80 6.53 18.20
N MET A 245 23.50 6.64 17.94
CA MET A 245 22.71 5.56 17.34
C MET A 245 23.28 5.15 15.98
N ALA A 246 23.63 6.12 15.12
CA ALA A 246 24.24 5.85 13.83
C ALA A 246 25.59 5.11 13.97
N GLU A 247 26.43 5.52 14.91
CA GLU A 247 27.70 4.87 15.21
C GLU A 247 27.51 3.43 15.72
N LEU A 248 26.52 3.19 16.60
CA LEU A 248 26.18 1.85 17.07
C LEU A 248 25.77 0.93 15.91
N VAL A 249 24.97 1.43 14.96
CA VAL A 249 24.60 0.68 13.75
C VAL A 249 25.84 0.35 12.93
N ARG A 250 26.74 1.31 12.70
CA ARG A 250 27.97 1.08 11.93
C ARG A 250 28.87 0.03 12.57
N ARG A 251 29.18 0.15 13.87
CA ARG A 251 30.03 -0.80 14.61
C ARG A 251 29.48 -2.21 14.53
N ARG A 252 28.19 -2.36 14.84
CA ARG A 252 27.51 -3.65 14.83
C ARG A 252 27.52 -4.32 13.44
N ARG A 253 27.59 -3.54 12.37
CA ARG A 253 27.66 -4.03 10.99
C ARG A 253 29.07 -4.41 10.58
N VAL A 254 30.10 -3.73 11.07
CA VAL A 254 31.51 -4.08 10.84
C VAL A 254 31.84 -5.44 11.45
N ASP A 255 31.22 -5.80 12.58
CA ASP A 255 31.45 -7.07 13.28
C ASP A 255 30.78 -8.30 12.61
N ARG A 256 30.08 -8.10 11.48
CA ARG A 256 29.40 -9.19 10.73
C ARG A 256 30.29 -9.75 9.61
N GLU A 257 29.82 -10.82 8.98
CA GLU A 257 30.46 -11.51 7.85
C GLU A 257 30.94 -10.55 6.74
N ALA A 258 31.82 -11.05 5.86
CA ALA A 258 32.35 -10.28 4.73
C ALA A 258 31.21 -9.61 3.92
N PRO A 259 31.28 -8.29 3.70
CA PRO A 259 30.18 -7.55 3.09
C PRO A 259 29.98 -7.94 1.63
N GLY A 260 28.72 -8.07 1.22
CA GLY A 260 28.33 -8.18 -0.19
C GLY A 260 28.32 -6.83 -0.93
N GLY A 261 28.71 -5.75 -0.25
CA GLY A 261 28.80 -4.38 -0.73
C GLY A 261 28.67 -3.36 0.41
N TYR A 262 28.78 -2.09 0.07
CA TYR A 262 28.66 -0.97 1.01
C TYR A 262 27.63 0.03 0.49
N ALA A 263 26.62 0.34 1.31
CA ALA A 263 25.73 1.47 1.06
C ALA A 263 26.48 2.77 1.36
N VAL A 264 26.27 3.79 0.52
CA VAL A 264 26.86 5.12 0.68
C VAL A 264 25.78 6.17 0.95
N PHE A 265 26.07 7.08 1.89
CA PHE A 265 25.13 8.05 2.41
C PHE A 265 25.69 9.48 2.39
N HIS A 266 24.81 10.48 2.34
CA HIS A 266 25.22 11.89 2.38
C HIS A 266 25.55 12.34 3.82
N HIS A 267 24.84 11.84 4.82
CA HIS A 267 25.04 12.24 6.21
C HIS A 267 25.25 11.03 7.14
N PRO A 268 26.05 11.16 8.21
CA PRO A 268 26.30 10.08 9.16
C PRO A 268 25.04 9.45 9.75
N THR A 269 23.99 10.25 9.99
CA THR A 269 22.72 9.78 10.57
C THR A 269 21.82 9.05 9.59
N ASP A 270 22.08 9.13 8.28
CA ASP A 270 21.26 8.46 7.26
C ASP A 270 21.44 6.94 7.31
N VAL A 271 22.53 6.43 7.93
CA VAL A 271 22.74 4.99 8.13
C VAL A 271 21.65 4.32 8.97
N LEU A 272 20.86 5.11 9.70
CA LEU A 272 19.69 4.65 10.46
C LEU A 272 18.52 4.27 9.54
N ASP A 273 18.51 4.77 8.31
CA ASP A 273 17.58 4.41 7.25
C ASP A 273 18.37 3.92 6.03
N PRO A 274 18.62 2.60 5.89
CA PRO A 274 19.36 2.07 4.75
C PRO A 274 18.81 2.49 3.38
N ASP A 275 17.50 2.78 3.29
CA ASP A 275 16.85 3.26 2.08
C ASP A 275 17.19 4.72 1.74
N SER A 276 17.81 5.48 2.65
CA SER A 276 18.34 6.82 2.39
C SER A 276 19.70 6.80 1.67
N ALA A 277 20.31 5.62 1.45
CA ALA A 277 21.51 5.50 0.64
C ALA A 277 21.30 6.11 -0.76
N TYR A 278 22.37 6.63 -1.36
CA TYR A 278 22.37 7.15 -2.72
C TYR A 278 23.12 6.25 -3.70
N ALA A 279 23.96 5.34 -3.21
CA ALA A 279 24.72 4.40 -4.03
C ALA A 279 25.05 3.12 -3.25
N ILE A 280 25.44 2.07 -3.99
CA ILE A 280 26.12 0.88 -3.47
C ILE A 280 27.43 0.72 -4.20
N VAL A 281 28.51 0.48 -3.45
CA VAL A 281 29.84 0.23 -3.99
C VAL A 281 30.39 -1.08 -3.49
N ARG A 282 31.26 -1.73 -4.28
CA ARG A 282 31.93 -2.98 -3.88
C ARG A 282 32.97 -2.72 -2.79
N GLU A 283 33.76 -1.68 -2.96
CA GLU A 283 34.80 -1.24 -2.02
C GLU A 283 34.72 0.30 -1.87
N PRO A 284 34.70 0.85 -0.64
CA PRO A 284 34.64 2.29 -0.44
C PRO A 284 35.93 3.00 -0.89
N GLY A 285 35.83 3.86 -1.91
CA GLY A 285 36.83 4.87 -2.24
C GLY A 285 36.91 6.05 -1.25
N PRO A 286 37.94 6.92 -1.36
CA PRO A 286 38.15 8.08 -0.48
C PRO A 286 36.99 9.09 -0.43
N GLU A 287 36.19 9.17 -1.49
CA GLU A 287 35.01 10.03 -1.62
C GLU A 287 33.79 9.52 -0.84
N HIS A 288 33.82 8.27 -0.36
CA HIS A 288 32.70 7.66 0.36
C HIS A 288 32.88 7.80 1.88
N GLU A 289 32.69 9.01 2.40
CA GLU A 289 32.91 9.33 3.82
C GLU A 289 31.98 8.55 4.77
N VAL A 290 30.73 8.32 4.35
CA VAL A 290 29.71 7.64 5.16
C VAL A 290 29.27 6.37 4.46
N VAL A 291 29.73 5.23 4.98
CA VAL A 291 29.39 3.90 4.47
C VAL A 291 28.86 2.96 5.54
N LEU A 292 28.00 2.04 5.09
CA LEU A 292 27.48 0.95 5.89
C LEU A 292 27.69 -0.40 5.16
N PRO A 293 28.41 -1.38 5.74
CA PRO A 293 28.54 -2.69 5.12
C PRO A 293 27.20 -3.43 5.12
N LEU A 294 26.91 -4.08 4.00
CA LEU A 294 25.69 -4.83 3.75
C LEU A 294 26.00 -6.31 3.57
N SER A 295 25.11 -7.19 4.04
CA SER A 295 25.10 -8.58 3.57
C SER A 295 24.77 -8.65 2.07
N SER A 296 25.10 -9.76 1.40
CA SER A 296 24.78 -9.94 -0.02
C SER A 296 23.29 -9.78 -0.34
N MET A 297 22.41 -10.26 0.56
CA MET A 297 20.97 -10.11 0.41
C MET A 297 20.52 -8.65 0.55
N GLU A 298 21.06 -7.91 1.53
CA GLU A 298 20.75 -6.49 1.71
C GLU A 298 21.27 -5.64 0.54
N SER A 299 22.47 -5.94 0.06
CA SER A 299 23.09 -5.31 -1.11
C SER A 299 22.20 -5.49 -2.36
N ALA A 300 21.79 -6.72 -2.66
CA ALA A 300 20.92 -7.00 -3.82
C ALA A 300 19.55 -6.30 -3.71
N ARG A 301 18.94 -6.29 -2.51
CA ARG A 301 17.66 -5.62 -2.28
C ARG A 301 17.77 -4.11 -2.44
N LEU A 302 18.78 -3.49 -1.82
CA LEU A 302 18.99 -2.05 -1.90
C LEU A 302 19.37 -1.62 -3.32
N ALA A 303 20.15 -2.43 -4.06
CA ALA A 303 20.50 -2.17 -5.46
C ALA A 303 19.24 -2.08 -6.33
N SER A 304 18.31 -3.01 -6.15
CA SER A 304 17.02 -3.02 -6.86
C SER A 304 16.19 -1.77 -6.54
N ARG A 305 16.16 -1.36 -5.27
CA ARG A 305 15.47 -0.12 -4.84
C ARG A 305 16.11 1.13 -5.44
N LEU A 306 17.45 1.24 -5.42
CA LEU A 306 18.18 2.36 -6.01
C LEU A 306 17.92 2.43 -7.52
N HIS A 307 17.96 1.30 -8.22
CA HIS A 307 17.65 1.24 -9.64
C HIS A 307 16.26 1.82 -9.96
N VAL A 308 15.23 1.40 -9.23
CA VAL A 308 13.86 1.95 -9.38
C VAL A 308 13.82 3.45 -9.10
N ARG A 309 14.47 3.91 -8.03
CA ARG A 309 14.49 5.33 -7.66
C ARG A 309 15.18 6.18 -8.74
N ASP A 310 16.29 5.69 -9.27
CA ASP A 310 17.04 6.39 -10.31
C ASP A 310 16.27 6.41 -11.63
N ALA A 311 15.62 5.30 -12.01
CA ALA A 311 14.73 5.29 -13.17
C ALA A 311 13.60 6.31 -13.04
N LYS A 312 12.98 6.42 -11.85
CA LYS A 312 11.93 7.41 -11.58
C LYS A 312 12.43 8.86 -11.66
N ARG A 313 13.62 9.15 -11.13
CA ARG A 313 14.24 10.49 -11.18
C ARG A 313 14.56 10.94 -12.60
N HIS A 314 14.94 10.01 -13.47
CA HIS A 314 15.31 10.28 -14.86
C HIS A 314 14.17 10.01 -15.85
N ALA A 315 12.97 9.70 -15.36
CA ALA A 315 11.83 9.39 -16.20
C ALA A 315 11.44 10.62 -17.04
N ALA A 316 11.50 10.48 -18.36
CA ALA A 316 10.98 11.45 -19.30
C ALA A 316 9.71 10.88 -19.98
N ALA A 317 8.87 11.77 -20.50
CA ALA A 317 7.78 11.33 -21.37
C ALA A 317 8.35 10.89 -22.73
N VAL A 318 7.78 9.82 -23.30
CA VAL A 318 8.02 9.38 -24.67
C VAL A 318 6.78 9.79 -25.48
N GLY A 319 6.91 10.86 -26.26
CA GLY A 319 5.74 11.58 -26.79
C GLY A 319 4.92 12.19 -25.64
N GLU A 320 3.61 11.95 -25.63
CA GLU A 320 2.67 12.51 -24.64
C GLU A 320 2.52 11.66 -23.36
N HIS A 321 3.29 10.57 -23.23
CA HIS A 321 3.05 9.57 -22.19
C HIS A 321 4.30 9.26 -21.36
N HIS A 322 4.09 8.95 -20.09
CA HIS A 322 5.07 8.25 -19.27
C HIS A 322 4.78 6.75 -19.27
N TYR A 323 5.82 5.94 -19.48
CA TYR A 323 5.73 4.49 -19.56
C TYR A 323 6.35 3.82 -18.34
N PHE A 324 5.72 2.74 -17.90
CA PHE A 324 6.15 1.95 -16.76
C PHE A 324 6.10 0.46 -17.09
N ALA A 325 7.23 -0.21 -16.90
CA ALA A 325 7.29 -1.66 -16.87
C ALA A 325 6.84 -2.18 -15.51
N VAL A 326 6.16 -3.31 -15.48
CA VAL A 326 5.61 -3.88 -14.25
C VAL A 326 6.13 -5.29 -13.99
N PHE A 327 6.51 -5.53 -12.74
CA PHE A 327 7.25 -6.71 -12.28
C PHE A 327 6.57 -7.39 -11.10
N GLU A 328 6.83 -8.69 -10.92
CA GLU A 328 6.27 -9.50 -9.81
C GLU A 328 6.85 -9.07 -8.46
N ASN A 329 8.14 -8.74 -8.44
CA ASN A 329 8.85 -8.31 -7.23
C ASN A 329 9.91 -7.25 -7.59
N ILE A 330 10.41 -6.55 -6.59
CA ILE A 330 11.39 -5.48 -6.80
C ILE A 330 12.72 -6.00 -7.35
N GLY A 331 13.15 -7.22 -7.03
CA GLY A 331 14.40 -7.80 -7.53
C GLY A 331 14.39 -7.99 -9.04
N ALA A 332 13.23 -8.33 -9.60
CA ALA A 332 13.04 -8.52 -11.04
C ALA A 332 13.23 -7.23 -11.86
N THR A 333 13.14 -6.04 -11.24
CA THR A 333 13.32 -4.74 -11.92
C THR A 333 14.72 -4.54 -12.49
N THR A 334 15.72 -5.28 -12.02
CA THR A 334 17.11 -5.16 -12.47
C THR A 334 17.35 -5.68 -13.90
N ASP A 335 16.43 -6.49 -14.44
CA ASP A 335 16.39 -6.83 -15.86
C ASP A 335 14.99 -6.54 -16.41
N VAL A 336 14.93 -5.56 -17.30
CA VAL A 336 13.71 -5.09 -17.96
C VAL A 336 12.95 -6.21 -18.70
N ASN A 337 13.62 -7.30 -19.11
CA ASN A 337 12.95 -8.44 -19.74
C ASN A 337 12.04 -9.22 -18.78
N ASN A 338 12.22 -9.06 -17.46
CA ASN A 338 11.36 -9.70 -16.48
C ASN A 338 10.00 -9.01 -16.31
N ALA A 339 9.78 -7.87 -16.98
CA ALA A 339 8.48 -7.21 -16.96
C ALA A 339 7.41 -8.17 -17.50
N TYR A 340 6.26 -8.28 -16.84
CA TYR A 340 5.14 -9.06 -17.38
C TYR A 340 4.07 -8.18 -18.04
N MET A 341 4.15 -6.86 -17.84
CA MET A 341 3.16 -5.91 -18.34
C MET A 341 3.83 -4.54 -18.55
N VAL A 342 3.33 -3.77 -19.52
CA VAL A 342 3.65 -2.35 -19.68
C VAL A 342 2.37 -1.54 -19.53
N ILE A 343 2.46 -0.48 -18.75
CA ILE A 343 1.39 0.53 -18.62
C ILE A 343 1.93 1.90 -18.99
N ARG A 344 1.02 2.78 -19.36
CA ARG A 344 1.31 4.19 -19.61
C ARG A 344 0.26 5.08 -18.98
N ARG A 345 0.62 6.33 -18.77
CA ARG A 345 -0.30 7.42 -18.46
C ARG A 345 0.03 8.62 -19.32
N THR A 346 -0.98 9.40 -19.69
CA THR A 346 -0.79 10.69 -20.34
C THR A 346 -0.14 11.67 -19.36
N ALA A 347 0.80 12.49 -19.82
CA ALA A 347 1.47 13.47 -18.98
C ALA A 347 0.49 14.51 -18.39
N ASP A 348 -0.51 14.90 -19.17
CA ASP A 348 -1.51 15.92 -18.80
C ASP A 348 -2.76 15.34 -18.09
N GLU A 349 -2.97 14.02 -18.18
CA GLU A 349 -4.10 13.32 -17.54
C GLU A 349 -3.58 12.18 -16.62
N PRO A 350 -3.04 12.50 -15.44
CA PRO A 350 -2.33 11.52 -14.60
C PRO A 350 -3.21 10.37 -14.05
N GLU A 351 -4.54 10.53 -14.11
CA GLU A 351 -5.52 9.52 -13.69
C GLU A 351 -5.85 8.51 -14.79
N ARG A 352 -5.51 8.81 -16.06
CA ARG A 352 -5.82 7.95 -17.19
C ARG A 352 -4.67 6.98 -17.43
N TRP A 353 -4.89 5.74 -17.01
CA TRP A 353 -3.94 4.64 -17.20
C TRP A 353 -4.38 3.71 -18.31
N GLU A 354 -3.42 3.28 -19.11
CA GLU A 354 -3.63 2.32 -20.18
C GLU A 354 -2.56 1.22 -20.10
N MET A 355 -2.92 0.00 -20.50
CA MET A 355 -2.05 -1.17 -20.51
C MET A 355 -1.82 -1.62 -21.95
N PHE A 356 -0.57 -1.99 -22.26
CA PHE A 356 -0.19 -2.51 -23.56
C PHE A 356 -0.82 -3.89 -23.80
N LEU A 357 -1.62 -4.03 -24.86
CA LEU A 357 -2.09 -5.33 -25.33
C LEU A 357 -1.26 -5.81 -26.52
N ARG A 358 -1.14 -5.02 -27.58
CA ARG A 358 -0.32 -5.40 -28.75
C ARG A 358 0.05 -4.15 -29.50
N SER A 359 0.84 -4.29 -30.56
CA SER A 359 1.24 -3.15 -31.39
C SER A 359 0.02 -2.33 -31.82
N GLY A 360 0.02 -1.05 -31.46
CA GLY A 360 -1.08 -0.12 -31.73
C GLY A 360 -2.31 -0.21 -30.81
N GLU A 361 -2.36 -1.16 -29.86
CA GLU A 361 -3.53 -1.38 -29.02
C GLU A 361 -3.21 -1.28 -27.52
N TRP A 362 -3.91 -0.37 -26.86
CA TRP A 362 -3.81 -0.07 -25.43
C TRP A 362 -5.20 -0.15 -24.80
N LEU A 363 -5.31 -0.83 -23.68
CA LEU A 363 -6.57 -1.03 -22.96
C LEU A 363 -6.66 -0.13 -21.74
N PRO A 364 -7.84 0.40 -21.37
CA PRO A 364 -8.04 1.09 -20.09
C PRO A 364 -7.54 0.22 -18.93
N SER A 365 -6.73 0.81 -18.05
CA SER A 365 -6.13 0.11 -16.91
C SER A 365 -6.32 0.89 -15.61
N GLY A 366 -6.10 0.20 -14.49
CA GLY A 366 -6.00 0.85 -13.19
C GLY A 366 -4.56 1.33 -12.95
N GLY A 367 -4.40 2.35 -12.12
CA GLY A 367 -3.08 2.76 -11.64
C GLY A 367 -2.37 1.61 -10.90
N PRO A 368 -1.04 1.56 -10.90
CA PRO A 368 -0.26 0.43 -10.39
C PRO A 368 -0.06 0.48 -8.86
N ARG A 369 -1.11 0.85 -8.10
CA ARG A 369 -1.03 1.13 -6.64
C ARG A 369 -0.27 0.05 -5.86
N ASP A 370 -0.51 -1.21 -6.19
CA ASP A 370 0.04 -2.38 -5.53
C ASP A 370 1.01 -3.18 -6.41
N LYS A 371 1.66 -2.53 -7.39
CA LYS A 371 2.59 -3.21 -8.32
C LYS A 371 4.01 -2.66 -8.20
N HIS A 372 4.99 -3.48 -8.53
CA HIS A 372 6.38 -3.04 -8.66
C HIS A 372 6.57 -2.44 -10.06
N THR A 373 6.83 -1.14 -10.13
CA THR A 373 6.96 -0.39 -11.38
C THR A 373 8.38 0.13 -11.58
N LEU A 374 8.85 0.12 -12.83
CA LEU A 374 10.06 0.79 -13.28
C LEU A 374 9.67 1.78 -14.38
N ALA A 375 10.03 3.05 -14.22
CA ALA A 375 9.86 4.02 -15.31
C ALA A 375 10.85 3.66 -16.43
N ILE A 376 10.37 3.62 -17.69
CA ILE A 376 11.16 3.17 -18.84
C ILE A 376 11.19 4.22 -19.95
N GLY A 377 12.30 4.27 -20.68
CA GLY A 377 12.44 5.08 -21.89
C GLY A 377 12.02 4.34 -23.16
N GLU A 378 12.15 5.00 -24.31
CA GLU A 378 11.74 4.48 -25.62
C GLU A 378 12.43 3.16 -25.99
N ALA A 379 13.75 3.05 -25.79
CA ALA A 379 14.50 1.84 -26.11
C ALA A 379 14.04 0.61 -25.29
N ASP A 380 13.75 0.80 -24.01
CA ASP A 380 13.22 -0.26 -23.14
C ASP A 380 11.77 -0.58 -23.47
N LEU A 381 10.96 0.42 -23.81
CA LEU A 381 9.58 0.24 -24.24
C LEU A 381 9.49 -0.66 -25.48
N ASP A 382 10.25 -0.37 -26.53
CA ASP A 382 10.28 -1.18 -27.76
C ASP A 382 10.69 -2.62 -27.46
N ARG A 383 11.75 -2.80 -26.68
CA ARG A 383 12.25 -4.11 -26.26
C ARG A 383 11.19 -4.92 -25.51
N ILE A 384 10.51 -4.32 -24.54
CA ILE A 384 9.51 -5.01 -23.72
C ILE A 384 8.27 -5.33 -24.55
N THR A 385 7.72 -4.35 -25.26
CA THR A 385 6.48 -4.51 -26.04
C THR A 385 6.66 -5.51 -27.19
N GLY A 386 7.81 -5.51 -27.86
CA GLY A 386 8.14 -6.52 -28.87
C GLY A 386 8.14 -7.94 -28.31
N ARG A 387 8.67 -8.14 -27.09
CA ARG A 387 8.58 -9.43 -26.39
C ARG A 387 7.15 -9.75 -25.98
N LEU A 388 6.45 -8.84 -25.30
CA LEU A 388 5.08 -9.07 -24.79
C LEU A 388 4.09 -9.37 -25.91
N ALA A 389 4.28 -8.79 -27.10
CA ALA A 389 3.45 -9.10 -28.28
C ALA A 389 3.63 -10.54 -28.79
N ALA A 390 4.73 -11.21 -28.42
CA ALA A 390 5.02 -12.61 -28.78
C ALA A 390 4.74 -13.59 -27.64
N VAL A 391 4.41 -13.12 -26.43
CA VAL A 391 4.12 -13.98 -25.28
C VAL A 391 2.71 -14.52 -25.40
N GLU A 392 2.58 -15.84 -25.33
CA GLU A 392 1.30 -16.53 -25.25
C GLU A 392 1.40 -17.74 -24.31
N PRO A 393 0.34 -18.04 -23.52
CA PRO A 393 -0.87 -17.23 -23.33
C PRO A 393 -0.62 -15.99 -22.46
N ARG A 394 -1.51 -15.00 -22.56
CA ARG A 394 -1.56 -13.84 -21.65
C ARG A 394 -2.80 -13.91 -20.76
N TYR A 395 -2.69 -13.39 -19.55
CA TYR A 395 -3.76 -13.48 -18.55
C TYR A 395 -4.22 -12.10 -18.09
N LEU A 396 -5.47 -11.77 -18.39
CA LEU A 396 -6.06 -10.46 -18.16
C LEU A 396 -7.13 -10.56 -17.06
N GLU A 397 -7.05 -9.74 -16.02
CA GLU A 397 -8.09 -9.53 -15.02
C GLU A 397 -8.92 -8.29 -15.40
N PHE A 398 -10.18 -8.50 -15.76
CA PHE A 398 -11.17 -7.45 -15.96
C PHE A 398 -11.80 -7.08 -14.65
N ARG A 399 -11.90 -5.78 -14.37
CA ARG A 399 -12.44 -5.24 -13.12
C ARG A 399 -13.37 -4.08 -13.41
N CYS A 400 -14.45 -3.99 -12.66
CA CYS A 400 -15.37 -2.85 -12.64
C CYS A 400 -15.05 -2.01 -11.41
N ARG A 401 -14.96 -0.68 -11.56
CA ARG A 401 -14.67 0.23 -10.43
C ARG A 401 -15.63 0.05 -9.25
N GLU A 402 -16.91 -0.23 -9.54
CA GLU A 402 -17.96 -0.34 -8.53
C GLU A 402 -18.10 -1.75 -7.94
N ARG A 403 -17.83 -2.78 -8.75
CA ARG A 403 -18.12 -4.19 -8.40
C ARG A 403 -16.88 -5.03 -8.10
N GLY A 404 -15.69 -4.53 -8.42
CA GLY A 404 -14.44 -5.28 -8.29
C GLY A 404 -14.20 -6.23 -9.48
N PRO A 405 -13.57 -7.40 -9.25
CA PRO A 405 -13.28 -8.36 -10.33
C PRO A 405 -14.53 -8.82 -11.09
N VAL A 406 -14.44 -8.83 -12.42
CA VAL A 406 -15.53 -9.19 -13.34
C VAL A 406 -15.22 -10.52 -14.03
N ALA A 407 -14.03 -10.63 -14.63
CA ALA A 407 -13.61 -11.82 -15.36
C ALA A 407 -12.10 -11.99 -15.30
N LEU A 408 -11.65 -13.24 -15.34
CA LEU A 408 -10.25 -13.60 -15.60
C LEU A 408 -10.21 -14.23 -16.98
N VAL A 409 -9.45 -13.63 -17.88
CA VAL A 409 -9.39 -13.97 -19.30
C VAL A 409 -8.01 -14.50 -19.63
N ARG A 410 -7.96 -15.59 -20.39
CA ARG A 410 -6.77 -16.13 -21.05
C ARG A 410 -6.86 -15.78 -22.53
N LEU A 411 -5.86 -15.06 -23.02
CA LEU A 411 -5.70 -14.72 -24.43
C LEU A 411 -4.62 -15.60 -25.05
N THR A 412 -4.97 -16.30 -26.13
CA THR A 412 -4.04 -17.06 -26.98
C THR A 412 -3.95 -16.41 -28.36
N ALA A 413 -3.09 -16.91 -29.26
CA ALA A 413 -3.02 -16.45 -30.66
C ALA A 413 -4.38 -16.35 -31.35
N THR A 414 -5.29 -17.27 -31.02
CA THR A 414 -6.51 -17.51 -31.80
C THR A 414 -7.79 -17.33 -31.02
N THR A 415 -7.74 -17.33 -29.69
CA THR A 415 -8.95 -17.35 -28.86
C THR A 415 -8.84 -16.47 -27.62
N GLU A 416 -9.97 -15.89 -27.24
CA GLU A 416 -10.23 -15.31 -25.94
C GLU A 416 -11.08 -16.30 -25.13
N GLU A 417 -10.61 -16.67 -23.94
CA GLU A 417 -11.34 -17.56 -23.04
C GLU A 417 -11.44 -16.94 -21.66
N SER A 418 -12.58 -17.08 -20.99
CA SER A 418 -12.78 -16.66 -19.61
C SER A 418 -12.81 -17.85 -18.66
N ALA A 419 -12.24 -17.67 -17.48
CA ALA A 419 -12.32 -18.66 -16.42
C ALA A 419 -13.77 -18.79 -15.93
N ARG A 420 -14.33 -19.99 -16.09
CA ARG A 420 -15.62 -20.38 -15.54
C ARG A 420 -15.41 -21.62 -14.68
N ASP A 421 -15.65 -21.46 -13.39
CA ASP A 421 -15.39 -22.50 -12.40
C ASP A 421 -13.94 -23.06 -12.50
N LEU A 422 -13.77 -24.36 -12.77
CA LEU A 422 -12.47 -25.01 -12.95
C LEU A 422 -12.01 -25.07 -14.42
N GLY A 423 -12.77 -24.51 -15.36
CA GLY A 423 -12.55 -24.56 -16.81
C GLY A 423 -12.15 -23.23 -17.45
N TRP A 424 -11.94 -23.26 -18.76
CA TRP A 424 -11.83 -22.09 -19.64
C TRP A 424 -12.94 -22.22 -20.70
N GLU A 425 -13.72 -21.17 -20.89
CA GLU A 425 -14.82 -21.13 -21.87
C GLU A 425 -14.59 -19.94 -22.82
N PRO A 426 -14.97 -20.03 -24.11
CA PRO A 426 -14.91 -18.89 -25.03
C PRO A 426 -15.54 -17.61 -24.45
N SER A 427 -14.93 -16.46 -24.70
CA SER A 427 -15.37 -15.16 -24.15
C SER A 427 -15.32 -14.04 -25.19
N ASP A 428 -16.00 -12.94 -24.86
CA ASP A 428 -16.10 -11.71 -25.66
C ASP A 428 -15.82 -10.44 -24.83
N GLN A 429 -15.12 -10.56 -23.69
CA GLN A 429 -14.88 -9.44 -22.77
C GLN A 429 -14.07 -8.31 -23.42
N LEU A 430 -13.06 -8.62 -24.25
CA LEU A 430 -12.30 -7.58 -24.96
C LEU A 430 -13.19 -6.81 -25.93
N ALA A 431 -14.08 -7.49 -26.65
CA ALA A 431 -15.01 -6.84 -27.59
C ALA A 431 -16.05 -5.96 -26.86
N ARG A 432 -16.39 -6.30 -25.62
CA ARG A 432 -17.33 -5.52 -24.79
C ARG A 432 -16.69 -4.30 -24.13
N LEU A 433 -15.39 -4.34 -23.84
CA LEU A 433 -14.68 -3.34 -23.05
C LEU A 433 -14.91 -1.89 -23.50
N PRO A 434 -14.91 -1.53 -24.82
CA PRO A 434 -15.13 -0.15 -25.25
C PRO A 434 -16.48 0.45 -24.84
N ASN A 435 -17.49 -0.40 -24.58
CA ASN A 435 -18.82 0.03 -24.17
C ASN A 435 -19.00 0.07 -22.64
N GLU A 436 -18.01 -0.40 -21.89
CA GLU A 436 -18.06 -0.57 -20.43
C GLU A 436 -17.15 0.46 -19.75
N LEU A 437 -17.59 1.73 -19.70
CA LEU A 437 -16.76 2.88 -19.25
C LEU A 437 -16.19 2.76 -17.82
N THR A 438 -16.80 1.93 -16.97
CA THR A 438 -16.33 1.70 -15.59
C THR A 438 -15.37 0.52 -15.47
N TRP A 439 -15.12 -0.19 -16.57
CA TRP A 439 -14.23 -1.34 -16.60
C TRP A 439 -12.80 -0.92 -16.89
N TYR A 440 -11.87 -1.66 -16.31
CA TYR A 440 -10.46 -1.56 -16.57
C TYR A 440 -9.83 -2.95 -16.51
N VAL A 441 -8.68 -3.09 -17.16
CA VAL A 441 -7.98 -4.36 -17.30
C VAL A 441 -6.62 -4.27 -16.65
N GLY A 442 -6.22 -5.31 -15.95
CA GLY A 442 -4.84 -5.52 -15.53
C GLY A 442 -4.34 -6.86 -16.04
N GLU A 443 -3.04 -6.99 -16.24
CA GLU A 443 -2.41 -8.28 -16.48
C GLU A 443 -1.90 -8.88 -15.19
N VAL A 444 -1.98 -10.21 -15.11
CA VAL A 444 -1.42 -11.02 -14.03
C VAL A 444 -0.45 -12.03 -14.63
N ASP A 445 0.62 -12.33 -13.91
CA ASP A 445 1.50 -13.45 -14.28
C ASP A 445 0.80 -14.80 -14.06
N GLU A 446 1.49 -15.90 -14.38
CA GLU A 446 0.94 -17.25 -14.26
C GLU A 446 0.59 -17.61 -12.80
N ILE A 447 1.40 -17.18 -11.84
CA ILE A 447 1.17 -17.43 -10.41
C ILE A 447 -0.07 -16.68 -9.94
N GLY A 448 -0.18 -15.41 -10.29
CA GLY A 448 -1.32 -14.55 -10.05
C GLY A 448 -2.58 -15.11 -10.69
N MET A 449 -2.51 -15.57 -11.94
CA MET A 449 -3.62 -16.22 -12.63
C MET A 449 -4.13 -17.45 -11.86
N VAL A 450 -3.24 -18.35 -11.44
CA VAL A 450 -3.62 -19.55 -10.66
C VAL A 450 -4.33 -19.15 -9.38
N ALA A 451 -3.79 -18.19 -8.64
CA ALA A 451 -4.39 -17.72 -7.40
C ALA A 451 -5.78 -17.09 -7.64
N ARG A 452 -5.91 -16.18 -8.62
CA ARG A 452 -7.18 -15.50 -8.95
C ARG A 452 -8.25 -16.48 -9.39
N ARG A 453 -7.89 -17.43 -10.25
CA ARG A 453 -8.79 -18.48 -10.73
C ARG A 453 -9.27 -19.37 -9.58
N PHE A 454 -8.37 -19.79 -8.70
CA PHE A 454 -8.72 -20.58 -7.52
C PHE A 454 -9.70 -19.84 -6.62
N TRP A 455 -9.44 -18.55 -6.32
CA TRP A 455 -10.32 -17.74 -5.48
C TRP A 455 -11.69 -17.52 -6.12
N SER A 456 -11.75 -17.27 -7.43
CA SER A 456 -13.01 -17.14 -8.17
C SER A 456 -13.84 -18.43 -8.10
N ALA A 457 -13.22 -19.58 -8.38
CA ALA A 457 -13.87 -20.89 -8.29
C ALA A 457 -14.37 -21.17 -6.86
N ARG A 458 -13.54 -20.88 -5.85
CA ARG A 458 -13.91 -21.07 -4.45
C ARG A 458 -15.10 -20.21 -4.03
N LEU A 459 -15.13 -18.93 -4.41
CA LEU A 459 -16.24 -18.05 -4.08
C LEU A 459 -17.53 -18.51 -4.76
N THR A 460 -17.45 -18.83 -6.05
CA THR A 460 -18.61 -19.29 -6.84
C THR A 460 -19.19 -20.59 -6.29
N ARG A 461 -18.34 -21.61 -6.10
CA ARG A 461 -18.75 -22.90 -5.51
C ARG A 461 -19.22 -22.73 -4.07
N GLY A 462 -18.56 -21.88 -3.28
CA GLY A 462 -18.94 -21.60 -1.90
C GLY A 462 -20.31 -20.93 -1.76
N VAL A 463 -20.75 -20.14 -2.75
CA VAL A 463 -22.12 -19.61 -2.82
C VAL A 463 -23.09 -20.69 -3.27
N ALA A 464 -22.75 -21.43 -4.34
CA ALA A 464 -23.61 -22.47 -4.91
C ALA A 464 -23.97 -23.56 -3.87
N HIS A 465 -23.01 -23.95 -3.03
CA HIS A 465 -23.15 -25.04 -2.06
C HIS A 465 -23.37 -24.54 -0.62
N ARG A 466 -23.60 -23.24 -0.39
CA ARG A 466 -23.73 -22.69 0.98
C ARG A 466 -24.92 -23.29 1.73
N ASN A 467 -26.01 -23.56 1.02
CA ASN A 467 -27.29 -23.95 1.62
C ASN A 467 -27.56 -25.45 1.51
N ASP A 468 -26.57 -26.23 1.06
CA ASP A 468 -26.70 -27.68 0.99
C ASP A 468 -26.78 -28.25 2.42
N GLU A 469 -27.68 -29.22 2.64
CA GLU A 469 -27.85 -29.89 3.94
C GLU A 469 -26.54 -30.52 4.44
N ILE A 470 -25.74 -31.03 3.49
CA ILE A 470 -24.39 -31.52 3.71
C ILE A 470 -23.48 -30.77 2.74
N GLN A 471 -22.54 -30.01 3.29
CA GLN A 471 -21.54 -29.31 2.49
C GLN A 471 -20.33 -30.22 2.30
N TYR A 472 -19.87 -30.39 1.07
CA TYR A 472 -18.68 -31.17 0.76
C TYR A 472 -17.52 -30.27 0.35
N PHE A 473 -16.31 -30.64 0.75
CA PHE A 473 -15.10 -29.90 0.44
C PHE A 473 -13.98 -30.84 -0.01
N ALA A 474 -13.29 -30.50 -1.11
CA ALA A 474 -12.03 -31.13 -1.51
C ALA A 474 -10.86 -30.28 -1.04
N ILE A 475 -9.81 -30.90 -0.49
CA ILE A 475 -8.56 -30.26 -0.06
C ILE A 475 -7.43 -30.66 -1.01
N PHE A 476 -6.62 -29.69 -1.40
CA PHE A 476 -5.57 -29.86 -2.41
C PHE A 476 -4.18 -29.55 -1.84
N PRO A 477 -3.11 -30.13 -2.42
CA PRO A 477 -1.74 -29.81 -2.01
C PRO A 477 -1.36 -28.36 -2.35
N THR A 478 -1.86 -27.86 -3.48
CA THR A 478 -1.60 -26.52 -4.03
C THR A 478 -2.86 -25.96 -4.67
N GLN A 479 -2.88 -24.65 -4.92
CA GLN A 479 -3.99 -24.00 -5.64
C GLN A 479 -4.10 -24.49 -7.09
N SER A 480 -2.98 -24.73 -7.78
CA SER A 480 -2.97 -25.26 -9.15
C SER A 480 -3.52 -26.67 -9.25
N ALA A 481 -3.33 -27.51 -8.22
CA ALA A 481 -3.87 -28.86 -8.19
C ALA A 481 -5.40 -28.87 -8.10
N ALA A 482 -6.03 -27.79 -7.61
CA ALA A 482 -7.48 -27.70 -7.47
C ALA A 482 -8.24 -27.67 -8.80
N PHE A 483 -7.56 -27.39 -9.92
CA PHE A 483 -8.16 -27.44 -11.27
C PHE A 483 -8.26 -28.86 -11.84
N ASP A 484 -7.76 -29.86 -11.11
CA ASP A 484 -7.94 -31.27 -11.39
C ASP A 484 -8.43 -31.94 -10.11
N LEU A 485 -9.75 -32.15 -10.01
CA LEU A 485 -10.38 -32.71 -8.81
C LEU A 485 -9.76 -34.05 -8.39
N ALA A 486 -9.24 -34.85 -9.34
CA ALA A 486 -8.58 -36.12 -9.04
C ALA A 486 -7.30 -35.96 -8.20
N LYS A 487 -6.74 -34.75 -8.10
CA LYS A 487 -5.62 -34.40 -7.23
C LYS A 487 -6.02 -34.00 -5.81
N ALA A 488 -7.30 -34.09 -5.46
CA ALA A 488 -7.75 -33.89 -4.09
C ALA A 488 -7.07 -34.90 -3.15
N GLN A 489 -6.44 -34.39 -2.08
CA GLN A 489 -5.79 -35.21 -1.06
C GLN A 489 -6.77 -35.70 0.00
N LEU A 490 -7.81 -34.91 0.26
CA LEU A 490 -8.80 -35.20 1.28
C LEU A 490 -10.16 -34.69 0.84
N VAL A 491 -11.21 -35.44 1.20
CA VAL A 491 -12.59 -35.00 1.07
C VAL A 491 -13.17 -34.86 2.47
N LEU A 492 -13.72 -33.68 2.76
CA LEU A 492 -14.46 -33.39 3.98
C LEU A 492 -15.94 -33.26 3.67
N ARG A 493 -16.78 -33.55 4.66
CA ARG A 493 -18.18 -33.13 4.68
C ARG A 493 -18.50 -32.44 5.99
N ARG A 494 -19.41 -31.48 5.93
CA ARG A 494 -19.94 -30.76 7.08
C ARG A 494 -21.45 -30.89 7.14
N ARG A 495 -21.99 -31.24 8.32
CA ARG A 495 -23.42 -31.28 8.61
C ARG A 495 -23.67 -30.57 9.94
N GLY A 496 -24.21 -29.36 9.89
CA GLY A 496 -24.26 -28.47 11.05
C GLY A 496 -22.84 -28.18 11.57
N ASP A 497 -22.60 -28.42 12.85
CA ASP A 497 -21.29 -28.22 13.50
C ASP A 497 -20.35 -29.43 13.40
N VAL A 498 -20.80 -30.53 12.79
CA VAL A 498 -20.01 -31.76 12.68
C VAL A 498 -19.23 -31.76 11.35
N GLU A 499 -17.92 -31.95 11.45
CA GLU A 499 -17.03 -32.14 10.31
C GLU A 499 -16.43 -33.55 10.30
N GLU A 500 -16.51 -34.21 9.15
CA GLU A 500 -16.00 -35.56 8.94
C GLU A 500 -15.06 -35.58 7.73
N LYS A 501 -14.01 -36.40 7.80
CA LYS A 501 -13.09 -36.67 6.70
C LYS A 501 -13.33 -38.07 6.15
N PHE A 502 -13.23 -38.23 4.84
CA PHE A 502 -13.32 -39.53 4.20
C PHE A 502 -11.97 -40.26 4.24
N VAL A 503 -11.97 -41.51 4.69
CA VAL A 503 -10.83 -42.41 4.67
C VAL A 503 -11.24 -43.69 3.96
N ARG A 504 -10.61 -44.01 2.82
CA ARG A 504 -11.02 -45.12 1.93
C ARG A 504 -11.26 -46.46 2.65
N SER A 505 -10.50 -46.78 3.70
CA SER A 505 -10.64 -48.04 4.44
C SER A 505 -11.75 -48.07 5.49
N VAL A 506 -12.23 -46.92 5.96
CA VAL A 506 -13.14 -46.81 7.13
C VAL A 506 -14.42 -46.01 6.80
N GLY A 507 -14.43 -45.28 5.70
CA GLY A 507 -15.50 -44.35 5.34
C GLY A 507 -15.33 -43.00 6.04
N TRP A 508 -16.44 -42.41 6.46
CA TRP A 508 -16.48 -41.10 7.11
C TRP A 508 -16.12 -41.22 8.59
N ILE A 509 -15.11 -40.48 9.02
CA ILE A 509 -14.70 -40.39 10.42
C ILE A 509 -14.63 -38.92 10.86
N PRO A 510 -14.80 -38.60 12.15
CA PRO A 510 -14.65 -37.23 12.64
C PRO A 510 -13.31 -36.60 12.24
N ALA A 511 -13.35 -35.34 11.80
CA ALA A 511 -12.14 -34.63 11.41
C ALA A 511 -11.38 -34.13 12.66
N GLU A 512 -10.11 -34.53 12.81
CA GLU A 512 -9.23 -34.03 13.88
C GLU A 512 -8.87 -32.54 13.73
N ARG A 513 -8.94 -32.02 12.51
CA ARG A 513 -8.65 -30.64 12.15
C ARG A 513 -9.85 -30.07 11.42
N THR A 514 -10.37 -28.95 11.91
CA THR A 514 -11.50 -28.30 11.26
C THR A 514 -11.11 -27.68 9.93
N LEU A 515 -12.07 -27.39 9.06
CA LEU A 515 -11.87 -26.69 7.80
C LEU A 515 -11.14 -25.35 8.01
N THR A 516 -11.44 -24.65 9.11
CA THR A 516 -10.77 -23.39 9.52
C THR A 516 -9.33 -23.61 9.98
N GLY A 517 -9.01 -24.84 10.39
CA GLY A 517 -7.66 -25.24 10.77
C GLY A 517 -6.76 -25.40 9.55
N PHE A 518 -7.27 -25.71 8.36
CA PHE A 518 -6.45 -25.70 7.15
C PHE A 518 -6.07 -24.26 6.81
N ASP A 519 -4.84 -24.07 6.32
CA ASP A 519 -4.45 -22.79 5.72
C ASP A 519 -5.57 -22.41 4.75
N ASN A 520 -6.13 -21.21 4.94
CA ASN A 520 -7.36 -20.69 4.35
C ASN A 520 -7.28 -20.57 2.81
N SER A 521 -6.47 -21.36 2.13
CA SER A 521 -6.00 -21.16 0.76
C SER A 521 -6.02 -22.43 -0.10
N ARG A 522 -6.51 -23.60 0.39
CA ARG A 522 -6.36 -24.88 -0.35
C ARG A 522 -7.58 -25.81 -0.39
N TYR A 523 -8.79 -25.32 -0.14
CA TYR A 523 -10.01 -26.12 -0.30
C TYR A 523 -11.02 -25.50 -1.26
N LEU A 524 -11.83 -26.35 -1.89
CA LEU A 524 -12.99 -25.96 -2.70
C LEU A 524 -14.25 -26.66 -2.20
N ALA A 525 -15.37 -25.93 -2.18
CA ALA A 525 -16.67 -26.58 -2.06
C ALA A 525 -16.92 -27.43 -3.32
N ILE A 526 -17.49 -28.62 -3.16
CA ILE A 526 -17.78 -29.53 -4.25
C ILE A 526 -19.22 -30.02 -4.16
N SER A 527 -19.80 -30.39 -5.29
CA SER A 527 -21.11 -31.03 -5.36
C SER A 527 -21.08 -32.45 -4.77
N HIS A 528 -22.27 -32.99 -4.49
CA HIS A 528 -22.40 -34.38 -4.08
C HIS A 528 -21.84 -35.36 -5.12
N GLU A 529 -22.13 -35.14 -6.41
CA GLU A 529 -21.63 -35.97 -7.51
C GLU A 529 -20.09 -35.93 -7.63
N GLU A 530 -19.47 -34.76 -7.42
CA GLU A 530 -18.01 -34.64 -7.34
C GLU A 530 -17.45 -35.40 -6.14
N MET A 531 -18.11 -35.34 -4.98
CA MET A 531 -17.71 -36.11 -3.81
C MET A 531 -17.81 -37.62 -4.08
N GLU A 532 -18.88 -38.10 -4.69
CA GLU A 532 -19.05 -39.52 -5.04
C GLU A 532 -17.93 -39.99 -5.98
N ARG A 533 -17.56 -39.18 -6.98
CA ARG A 533 -16.43 -39.49 -7.88
C ARG A 533 -15.07 -39.55 -7.17
N LEU A 534 -14.89 -38.80 -6.09
CA LEU A 534 -13.63 -38.78 -5.32
C LEU A 534 -13.58 -39.87 -4.24
N THR A 535 -14.73 -40.37 -3.79
CA THR A 535 -14.82 -41.32 -2.68
C THR A 535 -15.19 -42.75 -3.10
N GLY A 536 -15.79 -42.92 -4.28
CA GLY A 536 -15.89 -44.20 -4.99
C GLY A 536 -14.55 -44.67 -5.53
#